data_AF-A0A061STQ7-F1
#
_entry.id   AF-A0A061STQ7-F1
#
_cell.length_a   1.000
_cell.length_b   1.000
_cell.length_c   1.000
_cell.angle_alpha   90.00
_cell.angle_beta   90.00
_cell.angle_gamma   90.00
#
_symmetry.space_group_name_H-M   'P 1'
#
loop_
_entity.id
_entity.type
_entity.pdbx_description
1 polymer ?
#
loop_
_entity_poly.entity_id
_entity_poly.type
_entity_poly.pdbx_seq_one_letter_code
_entity_poly.pdbx_strand_id
1 'polypeptide(L)'
;MRLVALVLCAATLAACTEVEQAVDNTARRGAKGVVTETLATRFPQVPKELITPFTDCIIDNSSAVEIREYAKAAVVGVDDGTVETVRTVLGRPETAACLQAKVLASATT
;
A
#
# COMPACT_ATOMS: atom_id res chain seq x y z
N MET A 1 -22.12 38.01 -7.06
CA MET A 1 -20.77 37.99 -6.46
C MET A 1 -20.60 36.92 -5.37
N ARG A 2 -21.47 36.83 -4.35
CA ARG A 2 -21.36 35.79 -3.29
C ARG A 2 -21.44 34.34 -3.80
N LEU A 3 -22.32 34.06 -4.76
CA LEU A 3 -22.47 32.71 -5.34
C LEU A 3 -21.25 32.29 -6.18
N VAL A 4 -20.61 33.24 -6.90
CA VAL A 4 -19.39 32.96 -7.67
C VAL A 4 -18.22 32.62 -6.74
N ALA A 5 -18.08 33.34 -5.61
CA ALA A 5 -17.06 33.04 -4.61
C ALA A 5 -17.25 31.66 -3.96
N LEU A 6 -18.50 31.25 -3.70
CA LEU A 6 -18.84 29.95 -3.13
C LEU A 6 -18.52 28.79 -4.10
N VAL A 7 -18.83 28.96 -5.39
CA VAL A 7 -18.49 27.99 -6.43
C VAL A 7 -16.98 27.87 -6.63
N LEU A 8 -16.25 29.00 -6.59
CA LEU A 8 -14.79 28.99 -6.73
C LEU A 8 -14.10 28.28 -5.54
N CYS A 9 -14.55 28.52 -4.31
CA CYS A 9 -14.05 27.78 -3.13
C CYS A 9 -14.33 26.28 -3.23
N ALA A 10 -15.53 25.88 -3.65
CA ALA A 10 -15.86 24.46 -3.80
C ALA A 10 -15.00 23.76 -4.86
N ALA A 11 -14.70 24.44 -5.97
CA ALA A 11 -13.85 23.92 -7.03
C ALA A 11 -12.39 23.71 -6.56
N THR A 12 -11.85 24.61 -5.73
CA THR A 12 -10.49 24.46 -5.18
C THR A 12 -10.37 23.29 -4.21
N LEU A 13 -11.41 23.01 -3.42
CA LEU A 13 -11.42 21.85 -2.51
C LEU A 13 -11.53 20.52 -3.27
N ALA A 14 -12.37 20.45 -4.30
CA ALA A 14 -12.51 19.25 -5.12
C ALA A 14 -11.18 18.90 -5.82
N ALA A 15 -10.47 19.90 -6.34
CA ALA A 15 -9.16 19.70 -6.96
C ALA A 15 -8.10 19.17 -5.99
N CYS A 16 -8.11 19.59 -4.71
CA CYS A 16 -7.19 19.03 -3.71
C CYS A 16 -7.46 17.53 -3.48
N THR A 17 -8.74 17.12 -3.36
CA THR A 17 -9.07 15.72 -3.10
C THR A 17 -8.70 14.78 -4.26
N GLU A 18 -8.89 15.22 -5.51
CA GLU A 18 -8.54 14.41 -6.69
C GLU A 18 -7.03 14.25 -6.82
N VAL A 19 -6.27 15.32 -6.59
CA VAL A 19 -4.81 15.27 -6.64
C VAL A 19 -4.25 14.39 -5.53
N GLU A 20 -4.78 14.47 -4.31
CA GLU A 20 -4.35 13.62 -3.20
C GLU A 20 -4.63 12.13 -3.48
N GLN A 21 -5.79 11.81 -4.05
CA GLN A 21 -6.12 10.43 -4.47
C GLN A 21 -5.19 9.91 -5.56
N ALA A 22 -4.84 10.74 -6.55
CA ALA A 22 -3.92 10.36 -7.62
C ALA A 22 -2.49 10.10 -7.09
N VAL A 23 -2.04 10.90 -6.11
CA VAL A 23 -0.76 10.72 -5.43
C VAL A 23 -0.77 9.44 -4.60
N ASP A 24 -1.83 9.17 -3.84
CA ASP A 24 -1.97 7.95 -3.02
C ASP A 24 -1.92 6.69 -3.89
N ASN A 25 -2.65 6.68 -5.01
CA ASN A 25 -2.64 5.57 -5.96
C ASN A 25 -1.25 5.33 -6.58
N THR A 26 -0.49 6.39 -6.82
CA THR A 26 0.86 6.29 -7.37
C THR A 26 1.85 5.78 -6.32
N ALA A 27 1.77 6.30 -5.09
CA ALA A 27 2.58 5.83 -3.96
C ALA A 27 2.31 4.35 -3.68
N ARG A 28 1.03 3.92 -3.68
CA ARG A 28 0.64 2.52 -3.52
C ARG A 28 1.20 1.61 -4.60
N ARG A 29 1.21 2.04 -5.87
CA ARG A 29 1.83 1.26 -6.96
C ARG A 29 3.34 1.10 -6.78
N GLY A 30 4.05 2.17 -6.44
CA GLY A 30 5.49 2.09 -6.13
C GLY A 30 5.77 1.17 -4.93
N ALA A 31 4.97 1.32 -3.87
CA ALA A 31 5.05 0.50 -2.68
C ALA A 31 4.81 -0.99 -2.96
N LYS A 32 3.86 -1.36 -3.84
CA LYS A 32 3.63 -2.77 -4.22
C LYS A 32 4.88 -3.42 -4.81
N GLY A 33 5.63 -2.71 -5.66
CA GLY A 33 6.87 -3.23 -6.23
C GLY A 33 7.90 -3.54 -5.15
N VAL A 34 8.13 -2.59 -4.26
CA VAL A 34 9.07 -2.71 -3.14
C VAL A 34 8.68 -3.80 -2.17
N VAL A 35 7.41 -3.88 -1.76
CA VAL A 35 6.93 -4.93 -0.85
C VAL A 35 7.08 -6.30 -1.51
N THR A 36 6.77 -6.44 -2.81
CA THR A 36 6.96 -7.68 -3.57
C THR A 36 8.43 -8.10 -3.59
N GLU A 37 9.34 -7.17 -3.90
CA GLU A 37 10.79 -7.42 -3.88
C GLU A 37 11.26 -7.81 -2.48
N THR A 38 10.79 -7.09 -1.45
CA THR A 38 11.13 -7.36 -0.06
C THR A 38 10.71 -8.76 0.34
N LEU A 39 9.48 -9.17 0.02
CA LEU A 39 9.00 -10.53 0.26
C LEU A 39 9.86 -11.57 -0.46
N ALA A 40 10.16 -11.34 -1.74
CA ALA A 40 10.95 -12.28 -2.55
C ALA A 40 12.41 -12.44 -2.09
N THR A 41 13.02 -11.39 -1.53
CA THR A 41 14.46 -11.35 -1.21
C THR A 41 14.77 -11.48 0.28
N ARG A 42 13.86 -11.04 1.15
CA ARG A 42 14.05 -10.97 2.61
C ARG A 42 13.14 -11.90 3.40
N PHE A 43 12.11 -12.48 2.77
CA PHE A 43 11.17 -13.42 3.40
C PHE A 43 11.09 -14.75 2.62
N PRO A 44 12.17 -15.57 2.61
CA PRO A 44 12.21 -16.83 1.86
C PRO A 44 11.16 -17.86 2.30
N GLN A 45 10.56 -17.68 3.47
CA GLN A 45 9.46 -18.51 3.97
C GLN A 45 8.12 -18.27 3.27
N VAL A 46 7.96 -17.17 2.52
CA VAL A 46 6.73 -16.86 1.79
C VAL A 46 6.72 -17.65 0.48
N PRO A 47 5.74 -18.54 0.25
CA PRO A 47 5.63 -19.26 -1.02
C PRO A 47 5.45 -18.29 -2.19
N LYS A 48 6.05 -18.59 -3.34
CA LYS A 48 6.05 -17.69 -4.51
C LYS A 48 4.63 -17.39 -4.99
N GLU A 49 3.76 -18.39 -4.92
CA GLU A 49 2.35 -18.32 -5.30
C GLU A 49 1.55 -17.36 -4.40
N LEU A 50 2.05 -17.14 -3.17
CA LEU A 50 1.42 -16.29 -2.18
C LEU A 50 2.08 -14.90 -2.06
N ILE A 51 3.12 -14.60 -2.85
CA ILE A 51 3.74 -13.27 -2.80
C ILE A 51 2.73 -12.18 -3.14
N THR A 52 1.96 -12.33 -4.23
CA THR A 52 0.95 -11.34 -4.64
C THR A 52 -0.12 -11.09 -3.56
N PRO A 53 -0.79 -12.12 -2.99
CA PRO A 53 -1.77 -11.87 -1.94
C PRO A 53 -1.14 -11.28 -0.67
N PHE A 54 0.10 -11.61 -0.34
CA PHE A 54 0.83 -10.96 0.75
C PHE A 54 1.08 -9.48 0.47
N THR A 55 1.63 -9.15 -0.71
CA THR A 55 1.84 -7.75 -1.12
C THR A 55 0.55 -6.95 -1.05
N ASP A 56 -0.54 -7.46 -1.60
CA ASP A 56 -1.82 -6.75 -1.60
C ASP A 56 -2.32 -6.51 -0.18
N CYS A 57 -2.34 -7.54 0.67
CA CYS A 57 -2.81 -7.39 2.04
C CYS A 57 -1.93 -6.46 2.88
N ILE A 58 -0.60 -6.45 2.67
CA ILE A 58 0.29 -5.50 3.34
C ILE A 58 -0.07 -4.07 2.91
N ILE A 59 -0.20 -3.81 1.61
CA ILE A 59 -0.47 -2.47 1.09
C ILE A 59 -1.85 -1.97 1.52
N ASP A 60 -2.86 -2.85 1.52
CA ASP A 60 -4.22 -2.50 1.91
C ASP A 60 -4.34 -2.18 3.42
N ASN A 61 -3.51 -2.82 4.26
CA ASN A 61 -3.49 -2.61 5.72
C ASN A 61 -2.34 -1.71 6.20
N SER A 62 -1.68 -1.00 5.29
CA SER A 62 -0.64 -0.02 5.61
C SER A 62 -1.22 1.39 5.75
N SER A 63 -0.69 2.15 6.70
CA SER A 63 -0.94 3.58 6.86
C SER A 63 -0.27 4.39 5.74
N ALA A 64 -0.70 5.63 5.54
CA ALA A 64 -0.09 6.53 4.55
C ALA A 64 1.41 6.79 4.81
N VAL A 65 1.85 6.74 6.06
CA VAL A 65 3.27 6.90 6.44
C VAL A 65 4.08 5.68 5.98
N GLU A 66 3.57 4.48 6.23
CA GLU A 66 4.21 3.22 5.81
C GLU A 66 4.27 3.11 4.28
N ILE A 67 3.19 3.48 3.59
CA ILE A 67 3.16 3.54 2.12
C ILE A 67 4.23 4.50 1.57
N ARG A 68 4.43 5.67 2.22
CA ARG A 68 5.49 6.60 1.82
C ARG A 68 6.89 6.02 2.06
N GLU A 69 7.10 5.28 3.14
CA GLU A 69 8.39 4.63 3.39
C GLU A 69 8.69 3.57 2.33
N TYR A 70 7.71 2.74 1.96
CA TYR A 70 7.87 1.80 0.85
C TYR A 70 8.12 2.53 -0.48
N ALA A 71 7.39 3.60 -0.77
CA ALA A 71 7.59 4.37 -2.00
C ALA A 71 8.98 5.01 -2.07
N LYS A 72 9.53 5.47 -0.95
CA LYS A 72 10.90 5.98 -0.85
C LYS A 72 11.93 4.88 -1.12
N ALA A 73 11.72 3.68 -0.55
CA ALA A 73 12.59 2.52 -0.78
C ALA A 73 12.61 2.08 -2.26
N ALA A 74 11.63 2.46 -3.08
CA ALA A 74 11.67 2.22 -4.53
C ALA A 74 12.80 2.98 -5.24
N VAL A 75 13.28 4.08 -4.63
CA VAL A 75 14.36 4.92 -5.18
C VAL A 75 15.70 4.62 -4.51
N VAL A 76 15.70 4.47 -3.18
CA VAL A 76 16.95 4.29 -2.41
C VAL A 76 17.33 2.83 -2.20
N GLY A 77 16.42 1.89 -2.49
CA GLY A 77 16.57 0.46 -2.24
C GLY A 77 15.93 0.00 -0.93
N VAL A 78 15.71 -1.32 -0.84
CA VAL A 78 15.17 -2.00 0.35
C VAL A 78 16.25 -2.17 1.41
N ASP A 79 15.95 -1.71 2.62
CA ASP A 79 16.81 -1.82 3.81
C ASP A 79 16.10 -2.54 4.98
N ASP A 80 16.79 -2.65 6.12
CA ASP A 80 16.24 -3.32 7.31
C ASP A 80 15.01 -2.59 7.88
N GLY A 81 14.92 -1.28 7.72
CA GLY A 81 13.75 -0.49 8.11
C GLY A 81 12.52 -0.84 7.28
N THR A 82 12.70 -1.02 5.97
CA THR A 82 11.65 -1.48 5.06
C THR A 82 11.15 -2.87 5.46
N VAL A 83 12.08 -3.79 5.76
CA VAL A 83 11.76 -5.15 6.22
C VAL A 83 10.97 -5.13 7.52
N GLU A 84 11.39 -4.32 8.49
CA GLU A 84 10.71 -4.21 9.78
C GLU A 84 9.31 -3.60 9.66
N THR A 85 9.15 -2.63 8.76
CA THR A 85 7.83 -2.05 8.46
C THR A 85 6.91 -3.12 7.86
N VAL A 86 7.40 -3.93 6.92
CA VAL A 86 6.64 -5.08 6.38
C VAL A 86 6.27 -6.08 7.47
N ARG A 87 7.20 -6.43 8.37
CA ARG A 87 6.91 -7.32 9.52
C ARG A 87 5.85 -6.76 10.43
N THR A 88 5.93 -5.46 10.73
CA THR A 88 4.98 -4.76 11.59
C THR A 88 3.58 -4.85 11.01
N VAL A 89 3.42 -4.58 9.72
CA VAL A 89 2.11 -4.67 9.05
C VAL A 89 1.61 -6.12 8.96
N LEU A 90 2.49 -7.08 8.67
CA LEU A 90 2.15 -8.50 8.68
C LEU A 90 1.68 -9.01 10.05
N GLY A 91 2.22 -8.45 11.13
CA GLY A 91 1.83 -8.78 12.50
C GLY A 91 0.44 -8.29 12.91
N ARG A 92 -0.23 -7.49 12.07
CA ARG A 92 -1.56 -6.95 12.37
C ARG A 92 -2.66 -7.98 12.13
N PRO A 93 -3.70 -8.03 12.99
CA PRO A 93 -4.78 -8.99 12.85
C PRO A 93 -5.58 -8.79 11.55
N GLU A 94 -5.78 -7.55 11.09
CA GLU A 94 -6.46 -7.23 9.83
C GLU A 94 -5.69 -7.74 8.60
N THR A 95 -4.36 -7.69 8.63
CA THR A 95 -3.51 -8.25 7.55
C THR A 95 -3.63 -9.77 7.53
N ALA A 96 -3.61 -10.42 8.70
CA ALA A 96 -3.81 -11.86 8.80
C ALA A 96 -5.20 -12.30 8.29
N ALA A 97 -6.26 -11.55 8.62
CA ALA A 97 -7.60 -11.79 8.11
C ALA A 97 -7.70 -11.63 6.59
N CYS A 98 -7.06 -10.60 6.03
CA CYS A 98 -6.98 -10.40 4.58
C CYS A 98 -6.29 -11.58 3.87
N LEU A 99 -5.17 -12.04 4.42
CA LEU A 99 -4.42 -13.18 3.88
C LEU A 99 -5.28 -14.46 3.86
N GLN A 100 -5.95 -14.75 4.97
CA GLN A 100 -6.85 -15.90 5.06
C GLN A 100 -7.96 -15.81 4.00
N ALA A 101 -8.60 -14.65 3.85
CA ALA A 101 -9.64 -14.45 2.84
C ALA A 101 -9.13 -14.68 1.41
N LYS A 102 -7.93 -14.17 1.06
CA LYS A 102 -7.35 -14.37 -0.28
C LYS A 102 -6.92 -15.82 -0.53
N VAL A 103 -6.37 -16.50 0.47
CA VAL A 103 -6.02 -17.93 0.36
C VAL A 103 -7.27 -18.78 0.14
N LEU A 104 -8.34 -18.53 0.91
CA LEU A 104 -9.60 -19.25 0.76
C LEU A 104 -10.23 -19.04 -0.62
N ALA A 105 -10.22 -17.80 -1.14
CA ALA A 105 -10.71 -17.50 -2.49
C ALA A 105 -9.87 -18.20 -3.59
N SER A 106 -8.56 -18.35 -3.35
CA SER A 106 -7.67 -19.04 -4.28
C SER A 106 -7.90 -20.56 -4.29
N ALA A 107 -8.39 -21.14 -3.20
CA ALA A 107 -8.69 -22.58 -3.11
C ALA A 107 -9.99 -23.00 -3.81
N THR A 108 -10.86 -22.05 -4.13
CA THR A 108 -12.14 -22.29 -4.84
C THR A 108 -12.07 -22.09 -6.35
N THR A 109 -10.89 -21.77 -6.88
CA THR A 109 -10.64 -21.54 -8.32
C THR A 109 -9.78 -22.68 -8.87
#